data_AF-A0A6N8H267-F1
#
_entry.id   AF-A0A6N8H267-F1
#
_cell.length_a   1.000
_cell.length_b   1.000
_cell.length_c   1.000
_cell.angle_alpha   90.00
_cell.angle_beta   90.00
_cell.angle_gamma   90.00
#
_symmetry.space_group_name_H-M   'P 1'
#
loop_
_entity.id
_entity.type
_entity.pdbx_description
1 polymer ?
#
loop_
_entity_poly.entity_id
_entity_poly.type
_entity_poly.pdbx_seq_one_letter_code
_entity_poly.pdbx_strand_id
1 'polypeptide(L)' 'MSSDAKRASNARYLAKFKTVSVRFTQTDAVAVQSAADSAGESLNAYIVGAVAQRMERDANSAPKSPAEALPPEVENMLE' A
#
# COMPACT_ATOMS: atom_id res chain seq x y z
N MET A 1 25.49 -26.57 9.34
CA MET A 1 24.58 -26.56 8.16
C MET A 1 23.15 -26.69 8.64
N SER A 2 22.18 -25.96 8.05
CA SER A 2 20.76 -26.14 8.38
C SER A 2 20.25 -27.47 7.81
N SER A 3 19.42 -28.21 8.54
CA SER A 3 18.84 -29.48 8.08
C SER A 3 17.90 -29.28 6.89
N ASP A 4 17.74 -30.30 6.05
CA ASP A 4 16.85 -30.24 4.87
C ASP A 4 15.40 -29.88 5.23
N ALA A 5 14.88 -30.44 6.33
CA ALA A 5 13.55 -30.09 6.85
C ALA A 5 13.40 -28.60 7.18
N LYS A 6 14.44 -27.98 7.78
CA LYS A 6 14.45 -26.54 8.10
C LYS A 6 14.48 -25.69 6.82
N ARG A 7 15.25 -26.09 5.81
CA ARG A 7 15.24 -25.38 4.51
C ARG A 7 13.89 -25.48 3.82
N ALA A 8 13.26 -26.66 3.81
CA ALA A 8 11.94 -26.86 3.21
C ALA A 8 10.85 -26.04 3.90
N SER A 9 10.87 -25.98 5.24
CA SER A 9 9.95 -25.14 6.02
C SER A 9 10.13 -23.65 5.70
N ASN A 10 11.37 -23.16 5.69
CA ASN A 10 11.66 -21.77 5.36
C ASN A 10 11.25 -21.42 3.93
N ALA A 11 11.48 -22.33 2.96
CA ALA A 11 11.06 -22.13 1.58
C ALA A 11 9.54 -22.00 1.46
N ARG A 12 8.77 -22.87 2.13
CA ARG A 12 7.29 -22.79 2.15
C ARG A 12 6.78 -21.49 2.80
N TYR A 13 7.48 -21.00 3.82
CA TYR A 13 7.15 -19.72 4.46
C TYR A 13 7.41 -18.55 3.51
N LEU A 14 8.60 -18.50 2.90
CA LEU A 14 9.00 -17.43 1.99
C LEU A 14 8.18 -17.39 0.70
N ALA A 15 7.68 -18.54 0.23
CA ALA A 15 6.81 -18.64 -0.95
C ALA A 15 5.49 -17.84 -0.82
N LYS A 16 5.11 -17.44 0.40
CA LYS A 16 3.94 -16.57 0.63
C LYS A 16 4.19 -15.10 0.29
N PHE A 17 5.45 -14.69 0.15
CA PHE A 17 5.84 -13.30 0.00
C PHE A 17 6.45 -13.06 -1.38
N LYS A 18 6.16 -11.88 -1.96
CA LYS A 18 6.82 -11.40 -3.17
C LYS A 18 7.82 -10.32 -2.78
N THR A 19 9.10 -10.52 -3.11
CA THR A 19 10.13 -9.49 -2.95
C THR A 19 10.03 -8.47 -4.07
N VAL A 20 9.96 -7.20 -3.72
CA VAL A 20 10.05 -6.07 -4.65
C VAL A 20 11.31 -5.27 -4.32
N SER A 21 12.21 -5.12 -5.28
CA SER A 21 13.44 -4.35 -5.10
C SER A 21 13.21 -2.89 -5.46
N VAL A 22 13.42 -1.99 -4.50
CA VAL A 22 13.37 -0.53 -4.69
C VAL A 22 14.78 0.03 -4.55
N ARG A 23 15.18 0.94 -5.44
CA ARG A 23 16.47 1.63 -5.37
C ARG A 23 16.25 3.04 -4.88
N PHE A 24 16.99 3.42 -3.86
CA PHE A 24 17.04 4.77 -3.32
C PHE A 24 18.39 5.41 -3.66
N THR A 25 18.42 6.74 -3.69
CA THR A 25 19.70 7.44 -3.49
C THR A 25 20.18 7.21 -2.05
N GLN A 26 21.47 7.42 -1.78
CA GLN A 26 21.98 7.25 -0.42
C GLN A 26 21.26 8.18 0.58
N THR A 27 20.96 9.41 0.16
CA THR A 27 20.26 10.41 0.97
C THR A 27 18.83 9.98 1.28
N ASP A 28 18.10 9.48 0.28
CA ASP A 28 16.71 9.05 0.47
C ASP A 28 16.64 7.80 1.36
N ALA A 29 17.59 6.87 1.21
CA ALA A 29 17.66 5.67 2.05
C ALA A 29 17.80 6.05 3.54
N VAL A 30 18.69 7.01 3.85
CA VAL A 30 18.88 7.52 5.22
C VAL A 30 17.62 8.22 5.73
N ALA A 31 16.98 9.04 4.89
CA ALA A 31 15.78 9.77 5.28
C ALA A 31 14.60 8.82 5.60
N VAL A 32 14.35 7.83 4.75
CA VAL A 32 13.27 6.86 4.96
C VAL A 32 13.56 5.97 6.17
N GLN A 33 14.80 5.55 6.38
CA GLN A 33 15.19 4.78 7.57
C GLN A 33 14.96 5.58 8.86
N SER A 34 15.41 6.84 8.90
CA SER A 34 15.20 7.72 10.06
C SER A 34 13.72 7.94 10.37
N ALA A 35 12.88 8.07 9.33
CA ALA A 35 11.44 8.19 9.50
C ALA A 35 10.80 6.91 10.07
N ALA A 36 11.23 5.73 9.59
CA ALA A 36 10.77 4.45 10.12
C ALA A 36 11.20 4.27 11.59
N ASP A 37 12.45 4.60 11.93
CA ASP A 37 12.98 4.53 13.29
C ASP A 37 12.19 5.47 14.23
N SER A 38 11.88 6.68 13.77
CA SER A 38 11.07 7.66 14.52
C SER A 38 9.63 7.19 14.73
N ALA A 39 9.07 6.44 13.78
CA ALA A 39 7.76 5.82 13.91
C ALA A 39 7.77 4.55 14.80
N GLY A 40 8.95 4.03 15.17
CA GLY A 40 9.09 2.78 15.91
C GLY A 40 8.77 1.54 15.08
N GLU A 41 8.88 1.64 13.75
CA GLU A 41 8.51 0.61 12.80
C GLU A 41 9.72 0.05 12.04
N SER A 42 9.63 -1.17 11.55
CA SER A 42 10.62 -1.66 10.57
C SER A 42 10.48 -0.88 9.25
N LEU A 43 11.59 -0.68 8.54
CA LEU A 43 11.59 -0.01 7.22
C LEU A 43 10.53 -0.59 6.26
N ASN A 44 10.38 -1.92 6.22
CA ASN A 44 9.38 -2.57 5.38
C ASN A 44 7.95 -2.23 5.81
N ALA A 45 7.65 -2.29 7.11
CA ALA A 45 6.33 -1.94 7.64
C ALA A 45 5.99 -0.47 7.33
N TYR A 46 6.95 0.43 7.54
CA TYR A 46 6.81 1.85 7.26
C TYR A 46 6.49 2.13 5.79
N ILE A 47 7.25 1.53 4.86
CA ILE A 47 7.02 1.71 3.42
C ILE A 47 5.64 1.16 3.02
N VAL A 48 5.29 -0.06 3.44
CA VAL A 48 4.02 -0.68 3.09
C VAL A 48 2.84 0.10 3.67
N GLY A 49 2.95 0.54 4.93
CA GLY A 49 1.94 1.36 5.62
C GLY A 49 1.73 2.70 4.94
N ALA A 50 2.81 3.42 4.61
CA ALA A 50 2.74 4.71 3.93
C ALA A 50 2.08 4.59 2.54
N VAL A 51 2.39 3.53 1.78
CA VAL A 51 1.75 3.28 0.48
C VAL A 51 0.27 2.94 0.65
N ALA A 52 -0.10 2.11 1.64
CA ALA A 52 -1.49 1.77 1.92
C ALA A 52 -2.31 3.01 2.31
N GLN A 53 -1.80 3.84 3.23
CA GLN A 53 -2.43 5.11 3.63
C GLN A 53 -2.62 6.05 2.43
N ARG A 54 -1.64 6.10 1.51
CA ARG A 54 -1.77 6.86 0.27
C ARG A 54 -2.87 6.30 -0.62
N MET A 55 -2.92 4.99 -0.82
CA MET A 55 -3.96 4.34 -1.63
C MET A 55 -5.36 4.57 -1.07
N GLU A 56 -5.53 4.51 0.25
CA GLU A 56 -6.80 4.78 0.92
C GLU A 56 -7.24 6.23 0.74
N ARG A 57 -6.32 7.18 0.94
CA ARG A 57 -6.60 8.61 0.71
C ARG A 57 -7.00 8.88 -0.74
N ASP A 58 -6.28 8.29 -1.71
CA ASP A 58 -6.56 8.46 -3.13
C ASP A 58 -7.93 7.86 -3.50
N ALA A 59 -8.29 6.70 -2.94
CA ALA A 59 -9.61 6.08 -3.13
C ALA A 59 -10.74 6.95 -2.55
N ASN A 60 -10.53 7.57 -1.39
CA ASN A 60 -11.51 8.44 -0.74
C ASN A 60 -11.65 9.82 -1.42
N SER A 61 -10.64 10.23 -2.19
CA SER A 61 -10.60 11.54 -2.89
C SER A 61 -11.03 11.45 -4.36
N ALA A 62 -11.29 10.23 -4.87
CA ALA A 62 -11.77 10.06 -6.24
C ALA A 62 -13.16 10.70 -6.39
N PRO A 63 -13.38 11.58 -7.39
CA PRO A 63 -14.72 12.10 -7.63
C PRO A 63 -15.66 10.93 -7.88
N LYS A 64 -16.73 10.81 -7.08
CA LYS A 64 -17.84 9.91 -7.43
C LYS A 64 -18.23 10.27 -8.85
N SER A 65 -18.14 9.29 -9.76
CA SER A 65 -18.57 9.45 -11.15
C SER A 65 -19.90 10.21 -11.21
N PRO A 66 -20.10 11.18 -12.12
CA PRO A 66 -21.36 11.91 -12.27
C PRO A 66 -22.56 11.01 -12.60
N ALA A 67 -22.36 9.72 -12.84
CA ALA A 67 -23.38 8.77 -13.27
C ALA A 67 -24.49 8.48 -12.24
N GLU A 68 -24.45 9.06 -11.04
CA GLU A 68 -25.48 8.89 -10.00
C GLU A 68 -26.31 10.17 -9.74
N ALA A 69 -26.05 11.26 -10.46
CA ALA A 69 -26.98 12.39 -10.50
C ALA A 69 -27.99 12.15 -11.63
N LEU A 70 -29.18 11.63 -11.29
CA LEU A 70 -30.33 11.72 -12.18
C LEU A 70 -30.46 13.18 -12.65
N PRO A 71 -30.59 13.45 -13.96
CA PRO A 71 -30.78 14.81 -14.44
C PRO A 71 -32.06 15.39 -13.82
N PRO A 72 -32.06 16.68 -13.42
CA PRO A 72 -33.23 17.35 -12.83
C PRO A 72 -34.43 17.46 -13.78
N GLU A 73 -34.34 16.94 -15.01
CA GLU A 73 -35.38 17.06 -16.03
C GLU A 73 -36.51 16.03 -15.90
N VAL A 74 -36.41 15.03 -15.03
CA VAL A 74 -37.52 14.05 -14.81
C VAL A 74 -38.53 14.49 -13.75
N GLU A 75 -38.23 15.51 -12.94
CA GLU A 75 -39.12 15.96 -11.86
C GLU A 75 -40.25 16.89 -12.37
N ASN A 76 -40.06 17.55 -13.52
CA ASN A 76 -41.03 18.47 -14.14
C ASN A 76 -41.99 17.82 -15.15
N MET A 77 -42.02 16.49 -15.26
CA MET A 77 -42.96 15.78 -16.17
C MET A 77 -44.14 15.11 -15.43
N LEU A 78 -44.35 15.44 -14.15
CA LEU A 78 -45.43 14.91 -13.32
C LEU A 78 -46.33 16.00 -12.70
N GLU A 79 -46.39 17.19 -13.30
CA GLU A 79 -47.51 18.14 -13.07
C GLU A 79 -48.61 17.96 -14.12
#